data_AF-A0A0S6UU40-F1
#
_entry.id   AF-A0A0S6UU40-F1
#
_cell.length_a   1.000
_cell.length_b   1.000
_cell.length_c   1.000
_cell.angle_alpha   90.00
_cell.angle_beta   90.00
_cell.angle_gamma   90.00
#
_symmetry.space_group_name_H-M   'P 1'
#
loop_
_entity.id
_entity.type
_entity.pdbx_description
1 polymer ?
#
loop_
_entity_poly.entity_id
_entity_poly.type
_entity_poly.pdbx_seq_one_letter_code
_entity_poly.pdbx_strand_id
1 'polypeptide(L)'
;MPLFPFWQPLFTLQQPYWIGLLVHGSSAVMYPLFARLRWRRGTAPVRDVRFTNMWMTGALAVVAVLGAIAMFGGHGYELPWMGRDRDQDQAYIRHMTAHHAQGIELARTAAERAQDPHLRKLAMLMVASQTGEVRIFENWWLSWFDTEMPDCSTEERAAMPGFLTPAAMRQVKTAPPDQFDTLFVAAMSRHHRGAVRMADRMWHSRGDPRLRIMAHAIRHGQQGEIALMHGTRGLAAVTTGVRNMLGDNVN
;
A
#
# COMPACT_ATOMS: atom_id res chain seq x y z
N MET A 1 15.80 -30.18 -3.69
CA MET A 1 14.90 -29.00 -3.73
C MET A 1 14.19 -29.02 -5.07
N PRO A 2 12.88 -29.29 -5.13
CA PRO A 2 12.21 -29.46 -6.41
C PRO A 2 12.22 -28.14 -7.19
N LEU A 3 12.46 -28.25 -8.50
CA LEU A 3 12.73 -27.16 -9.43
C LEU A 3 11.54 -26.21 -9.71
N PHE A 4 10.36 -26.46 -9.14
CA PHE A 4 9.16 -25.63 -9.36
C PHE A 4 8.23 -25.61 -8.12
N PRO A 5 8.34 -24.62 -7.22
CA PRO A 5 7.50 -24.52 -6.03
C PRO A 5 6.15 -23.78 -6.23
N PHE A 6 5.73 -23.49 -7.46
CA PHE A 6 4.63 -22.53 -7.71
C PHE A 6 3.25 -23.14 -8.05
N TRP A 7 3.04 -24.44 -7.86
CA TRP A 7 1.80 -25.13 -8.26
C TRP A 7 0.70 -25.21 -7.17
N GLN A 8 0.80 -24.46 -6.08
CA GLN A 8 -0.29 -24.32 -5.11
C GLN A 8 -0.93 -22.92 -5.21
N PRO A 9 -2.25 -22.80 -5.49
CA PRO A 9 -2.94 -21.53 -5.70
C PRO A 9 -3.32 -20.83 -4.37
N LEU A 10 -2.48 -20.94 -3.34
CA LEU A 10 -2.65 -20.15 -2.11
C LEU A 10 -1.88 -18.81 -2.16
N PHE A 11 -0.98 -18.63 -3.14
CA PHE A 11 -0.04 -17.50 -3.18
C PHE A 11 -0.09 -16.65 -4.44
N THR A 12 -1.16 -16.69 -5.23
CA THR A 12 -1.28 -15.80 -6.38
C THR A 12 -1.80 -14.44 -5.89
N LEU A 13 -0.89 -13.45 -5.79
CA LEU A 13 -1.08 -12.00 -5.52
C LEU A 13 -0.82 -11.47 -4.11
N GLN A 14 -0.60 -12.33 -3.11
CA GLN A 14 -0.28 -11.87 -1.73
C GLN A 14 1.21 -11.61 -1.48
N GLN A 15 2.00 -11.41 -2.52
CA GLN A 15 3.39 -11.03 -2.33
C GLN A 15 3.51 -9.58 -2.82
N PRO A 16 3.44 -8.61 -1.90
CA PRO A 16 3.76 -7.23 -2.23
C PRO A 16 5.08 -7.18 -3.01
N TYR A 17 5.23 -6.17 -3.88
CA TYR A 17 6.45 -5.93 -4.65
C TYR A 17 7.73 -5.98 -3.78
N TRP A 18 7.62 -5.75 -2.48
CA TRP A 18 8.71 -5.91 -1.53
C TRP A 18 9.26 -7.34 -1.43
N ILE A 19 8.51 -8.43 -1.67
CA ILE A 19 9.14 -9.77 -1.74
C ILE A 19 10.03 -9.93 -2.95
N GLY A 20 9.62 -9.41 -4.11
CA GLY A 20 10.49 -9.34 -5.29
C GLY A 20 11.75 -8.54 -4.95
N LEU A 21 11.59 -7.34 -4.42
CA LEU A 21 12.70 -6.49 -3.96
C LEU A 21 13.58 -7.17 -2.91
N LEU A 22 13.00 -7.94 -1.99
CA LEU A 22 13.69 -8.60 -0.87
C LEU A 22 14.39 -9.86 -1.35
N VAL A 23 13.85 -10.60 -2.31
CA VAL A 23 14.52 -11.71 -3.00
C VAL A 23 15.69 -11.20 -3.83
N HIS A 24 15.51 -10.14 -4.63
CA HIS A 24 16.58 -9.58 -5.44
C HIS A 24 17.63 -8.86 -4.57
N GLY A 25 17.18 -8.15 -3.54
CA GLY A 25 18.03 -7.49 -2.54
C GLY A 25 18.83 -8.50 -1.73
N SER A 26 18.20 -9.55 -1.21
CA SER A 26 18.91 -10.64 -0.51
C SER A 26 19.87 -11.36 -1.46
N SER A 27 19.46 -11.68 -2.69
CA SER A 27 20.35 -12.28 -3.70
C SER A 27 21.55 -11.39 -4.02
N ALA A 28 21.35 -10.07 -4.13
CA ALA A 28 22.42 -9.10 -4.36
C ALA A 28 23.39 -9.02 -3.16
N VAL A 29 22.88 -9.10 -1.93
CA VAL A 29 23.68 -9.11 -0.70
C VAL A 29 24.47 -10.42 -0.52
N MET A 30 24.04 -11.51 -1.16
CA MET A 30 24.75 -12.80 -1.14
C MET A 30 25.90 -12.88 -2.16
N TYR A 31 25.96 -12.01 -3.16
CA TYR A 31 27.01 -12.03 -4.19
C TYR A 31 28.45 -11.94 -3.62
N PRO A 32 28.74 -11.10 -2.61
CA PRO A 32 30.00 -11.12 -1.87
C PRO A 32 30.38 -12.48 -1.27
N LEU A 33 29.40 -13.27 -0.82
CA LEU A 33 29.64 -14.63 -0.33
C LEU A 33 30.03 -15.56 -1.47
N PHE A 34 29.39 -15.42 -2.65
CA PHE A 34 29.75 -16.20 -3.83
C PHE A 34 31.18 -15.93 -4.31
N ALA A 35 31.65 -14.68 -4.32
CA ALA A 35 33.03 -14.37 -4.67
C ALA A 35 34.04 -15.01 -3.69
N ARG A 36 33.71 -15.01 -2.38
CA ARG A 36 34.53 -15.63 -1.33
C ARG A 36 34.46 -17.16 -1.29
N LEU A 37 33.38 -17.76 -1.79
CA LEU A 37 33.20 -19.21 -1.92
C LEU A 37 33.83 -19.75 -3.22
N ARG A 38 33.76 -18.98 -4.31
CA ARG A 38 34.25 -19.37 -5.64
C ARG A 38 35.77 -19.40 -5.74
N TRP A 39 36.44 -18.46 -5.06
CA TRP A 39 37.89 -18.33 -5.12
C TRP A 39 38.52 -18.70 -3.80
N ARG A 40 39.57 -19.54 -3.83
CA ARG A 40 40.42 -19.74 -2.64
C ARG A 40 41.03 -18.41 -2.22
N ARG A 41 41.21 -18.23 -0.91
CA ARG A 41 41.81 -17.01 -0.33
C ARG A 41 43.12 -16.68 -1.06
N GLY A 42 43.21 -15.49 -1.64
CA GLY A 42 44.39 -15.02 -2.39
C GLY A 42 44.39 -15.33 -3.90
N THR A 43 43.40 -16.05 -4.43
CA THR A 43 43.35 -16.44 -5.87
C THR A 43 42.33 -15.66 -6.70
N ALA A 44 41.53 -14.80 -6.07
CA ALA A 44 40.47 -14.05 -6.75
C ALA A 44 41.05 -12.97 -7.68
N PRO A 45 40.49 -12.77 -8.88
CA PRO A 45 40.84 -11.64 -9.75
C PRO A 45 40.63 -10.29 -9.04
N VAL A 46 41.54 -9.34 -9.25
CA VAL A 46 41.49 -7.99 -8.64
C VAL A 46 40.16 -7.28 -8.92
N ARG A 47 39.60 -7.46 -10.13
CA ARG A 47 38.29 -6.93 -10.51
C ARG A 47 37.17 -7.43 -9.60
N ASP A 48 37.14 -8.73 -9.32
CA ASP A 48 36.10 -9.35 -8.49
C ASP A 48 36.21 -8.85 -7.05
N VAL A 49 37.44 -8.76 -6.51
CA VAL A 49 37.69 -8.21 -5.17
C VAL A 49 37.23 -6.75 -5.07
N ARG A 50 37.59 -5.91 -6.04
CA ARG A 50 37.18 -4.48 -6.08
C ARG A 50 35.65 -4.35 -6.15
N PHE A 51 35.00 -5.11 -7.03
CA PHE A 51 33.56 -5.13 -7.15
C PHE A 51 32.89 -5.56 -5.84
N THR A 52 33.31 -6.67 -5.25
CA THR A 52 32.77 -7.18 -3.99
C THR A 52 32.94 -6.18 -2.85
N ASN A 53 34.11 -5.53 -2.72
CA ASN A 53 34.33 -4.52 -1.69
C ASN A 53 33.42 -3.31 -1.90
N MET A 54 33.34 -2.78 -3.12
CA MET A 54 32.48 -1.64 -3.45
C MET A 54 31.00 -1.95 -3.17
N TRP A 55 30.53 -3.15 -3.53
CA TRP A 55 29.18 -3.60 -3.24
C TRP A 55 28.91 -3.76 -1.74
N MET A 56 29.81 -4.38 -0.98
CA MET A 56 29.68 -4.53 0.48
C MET A 56 29.65 -3.16 1.17
N THR A 57 30.55 -2.25 0.77
CA THR A 57 30.58 -0.89 1.29
C THR A 57 29.28 -0.14 0.98
N GLY A 58 28.79 -0.22 -0.26
CA GLY A 58 27.52 0.38 -0.66
C GLY A 58 26.33 -0.19 0.12
N ALA A 59 26.24 -1.51 0.26
CA ALA A 59 25.17 -2.17 1.01
C ALA A 59 25.18 -1.78 2.50
N LEU A 60 26.35 -1.78 3.13
CA LEU A 60 26.50 -1.35 4.53
C LEU A 60 26.14 0.13 4.71
N ALA A 61 26.52 0.99 3.77
CA ALA A 61 26.14 2.41 3.80
C ALA A 61 24.62 2.58 3.69
N VAL A 62 23.95 1.85 2.78
CA VAL A 62 22.49 1.88 2.66
C VAL A 62 21.82 1.40 3.95
N VAL A 63 22.27 0.29 4.54
CA VAL A 63 21.73 -0.21 5.82
C VAL A 63 21.94 0.81 6.94
N ALA A 64 23.11 1.44 7.02
CA ALA A 64 23.38 2.47 8.02
C ALA A 64 22.48 3.70 7.84
N VAL A 65 22.26 4.16 6.61
CA VAL A 65 21.37 5.28 6.31
C VAL A 65 19.92 4.94 6.65
N LEU A 66 19.42 3.79 6.23
CA LEU A 66 18.06 3.34 6.55
C LEU A 66 17.88 3.15 8.07
N GLY A 67 18.88 2.57 8.74
CA GLY A 67 18.90 2.41 10.19
C GLY A 67 18.89 3.75 10.92
N ALA A 68 19.65 4.73 10.44
CA ALA A 68 19.63 6.09 10.98
C ALA A 68 18.26 6.74 10.77
N ILE A 69 17.69 6.70 9.57
CA ILE A 69 16.35 7.23 9.28
C ILE A 69 15.30 6.59 10.21
N ALA A 70 15.32 5.26 10.35
CA ALA A 70 14.40 4.54 11.22
C ALA A 70 14.60 4.91 12.71
N MET A 71 15.85 5.03 13.16
CA MET A 71 16.18 5.45 14.52
C MET A 71 15.67 6.87 14.80
N PHE A 72 15.97 7.83 13.91
CA PHE A 72 15.53 9.22 14.05
C PHE A 72 14.01 9.35 13.98
N GLY A 73 13.37 8.68 13.01
CA GLY A 73 11.91 8.63 12.93
C GLY A 73 11.26 8.04 14.19
N GLY A 74 11.85 6.98 14.77
CA GLY A 74 11.38 6.39 16.03
C GLY A 74 11.53 7.30 17.26
N HIS A 75 12.36 8.35 17.17
CA HIS A 75 12.52 9.37 18.22
C HIS A 75 11.79 10.69 17.88
N GLY A 76 10.90 10.69 16.87
CA GLY A 76 10.12 11.86 16.48
C GLY A 76 10.87 12.85 15.59
N TYR A 77 12.08 12.52 15.12
CA TYR A 77 12.81 13.30 14.13
C TYR A 77 12.40 12.86 12.72
N GLU A 78 11.22 13.31 12.29
CA GLU A 78 10.77 13.14 10.91
C GLU A 78 11.34 14.23 10.01
N LEU A 79 11.54 13.91 8.73
CA LEU A 79 11.93 14.90 7.74
C LEU A 79 10.80 15.94 7.59
N PRO A 80 11.13 17.25 7.56
CA PRO A 80 10.12 18.29 7.43
C PRO A 80 9.34 18.14 6.13
N TRP A 81 8.15 18.73 6.08
CA TRP A 81 7.35 18.81 4.85
C TRP A 81 8.12 19.49 3.71
N MET A 82 8.08 18.91 2.51
CA MET A 82 8.83 19.34 1.32
C MET A 82 7.91 19.63 0.11
N GLY A 83 6.60 19.76 0.34
CA GLY A 83 5.63 20.07 -0.71
C GLY A 83 5.67 21.53 -1.16
N ARG A 84 4.91 21.83 -2.23
CA ARG A 84 4.70 23.21 -2.72
C ARG A 84 3.25 23.68 -2.59
N ASP A 85 2.36 22.82 -2.11
CA ASP A 85 0.94 23.08 -1.96
C ASP A 85 0.46 22.49 -0.63
N ARG A 86 0.60 23.27 0.45
CA ARG A 86 0.32 22.81 1.82
C ARG A 86 -1.17 22.54 2.01
N ASP A 87 -2.02 23.40 1.46
CA ASP A 87 -3.47 23.31 1.60
C ASP A 87 -4.00 22.05 0.91
N GLN A 88 -3.48 21.73 -0.28
CA GLN A 88 -3.82 20.49 -0.97
C GLN A 88 -3.38 19.24 -0.21
N ASP A 89 -2.17 19.25 0.35
CA ASP A 89 -1.65 18.12 1.15
C ASP A 89 -2.49 17.91 2.41
N GLN A 90 -2.81 19.00 3.11
CA GLN A 90 -3.69 18.97 4.28
C GLN A 90 -5.09 18.46 3.92
N ALA A 91 -5.69 18.95 2.84
CA ALA A 91 -6.99 18.50 2.38
C ALA A 91 -6.98 17.01 2.01
N TYR A 92 -5.96 16.54 1.29
CA TYR A 92 -5.84 15.13 0.92
C TYR A 92 -5.70 14.23 2.14
N ILE A 93 -4.81 14.57 3.09
CA ILE A 93 -4.62 13.79 4.32
C ILE A 93 -5.92 13.72 5.12
N ARG A 94 -6.58 14.86 5.37
CA ARG A 94 -7.87 14.91 6.09
C ARG A 94 -8.92 14.03 5.41
N HIS A 95 -9.11 14.24 4.11
CA HIS A 95 -10.15 13.56 3.35
C HIS A 95 -9.90 12.06 3.23
N MET A 96 -8.66 11.64 2.95
CA MET A 96 -8.34 10.22 2.81
C MET A 96 -8.38 9.50 4.16
N THR A 97 -8.01 10.16 5.26
CA THR A 97 -8.19 9.59 6.61
C THR A 97 -9.67 9.36 6.93
N ALA A 98 -10.54 10.33 6.65
CA ALA A 98 -11.99 10.16 6.84
C ALA A 98 -12.59 9.08 5.92
N HIS A 99 -12.13 9.01 4.67
CA HIS A 99 -12.52 8.00 3.69
C HIS A 99 -12.12 6.59 4.15
N HIS A 100 -10.86 6.41 4.59
CA HIS A 100 -10.38 5.16 5.16
C HIS A 100 -11.11 4.76 6.43
N ALA A 101 -11.47 5.69 7.31
CA ALA A 101 -12.25 5.36 8.51
C ALA A 101 -13.57 4.67 8.16
N GLN A 102 -14.29 5.16 7.13
CA GLN A 102 -15.50 4.51 6.62
C GLN A 102 -15.22 3.17 5.94
N GLY A 103 -14.13 3.09 5.16
CA GLY A 103 -13.68 1.85 4.53
C GLY A 103 -13.35 0.74 5.55
N ILE A 104 -12.64 1.09 6.62
CA ILE A 104 -12.30 0.17 7.72
C ILE A 104 -13.57 -0.33 8.41
N GLU A 105 -14.55 0.54 8.67
CA GLU A 105 -15.83 0.16 9.27
C GLU A 105 -16.59 -0.85 8.39
N LEU A 106 -16.65 -0.58 7.08
CA LEU A 106 -17.30 -1.47 6.12
C LEU A 106 -16.55 -2.81 6.03
N ALA A 107 -15.23 -2.78 5.97
CA ALA A 107 -14.37 -3.97 5.89
C ALA A 107 -14.46 -4.84 7.16
N ARG A 108 -14.52 -4.25 8.36
CA ARG A 108 -14.77 -5.00 9.61
C ARG A 108 -16.10 -5.76 9.56
N THR A 109 -17.15 -5.10 9.05
CA THR A 109 -18.46 -5.73 8.87
C THR A 109 -18.35 -6.97 7.97
N ALA A 110 -17.58 -6.92 6.88
CA ALA A 110 -17.36 -8.07 6.00
C ALA A 110 -16.45 -9.15 6.59
N ALA A 111 -15.43 -8.77 7.35
CA ALA A 111 -14.59 -9.72 8.07
C ALA A 111 -15.41 -10.60 9.05
N GLU A 112 -16.53 -10.07 9.56
CA GLU A 112 -17.44 -10.79 10.46
C GLU A 112 -18.54 -11.56 9.71
N ARG A 113 -19.14 -10.95 8.67
CA ARG A 113 -20.41 -11.42 8.10
C ARG A 113 -20.32 -12.07 6.72
N ALA A 114 -19.20 -11.91 6.01
CA ALA A 114 -19.05 -12.43 4.65
C ALA A 114 -19.17 -13.95 4.60
N GLN A 115 -19.99 -14.45 3.66
CA GLN A 115 -20.19 -15.88 3.47
C GLN A 115 -19.02 -16.50 2.69
N ASP A 116 -18.50 -15.81 1.67
CA ASP A 116 -17.29 -16.20 0.95
C ASP A 116 -16.04 -16.08 1.86
N PRO A 117 -15.34 -17.20 2.15
CA PRO A 117 -14.11 -17.18 2.94
C PRO A 117 -13.00 -16.34 2.32
N HIS A 118 -12.96 -16.20 0.98
CA HIS A 118 -11.99 -15.36 0.29
C HIS A 118 -12.30 -13.88 0.54
N LEU A 119 -13.57 -13.47 0.40
CA LEU A 119 -14.00 -12.10 0.69
C LEU A 119 -13.74 -11.71 2.15
N ARG A 120 -13.97 -12.64 3.09
CA ARG A 120 -13.68 -12.42 4.52
C ARG A 120 -12.20 -12.13 4.79
N LYS A 121 -11.30 -12.92 4.19
CA LYS A 121 -9.85 -12.71 4.30
C LYS A 121 -9.41 -11.40 3.64
N LEU A 122 -9.97 -11.09 2.47
CA LEU A 122 -9.72 -9.83 1.78
C LEU A 122 -10.13 -8.63 2.65
N ALA A 123 -11.29 -8.71 3.31
CA ALA A 123 -11.77 -7.67 4.21
C ALA A 123 -10.84 -7.47 5.42
N MET A 124 -10.29 -8.55 6.01
CA MET A 124 -9.28 -8.43 7.07
C MET A 124 -8.00 -7.72 6.60
N LEU A 125 -7.57 -7.99 5.36
CA LEU A 125 -6.43 -7.30 4.76
C LEU A 125 -6.71 -5.81 4.53
N MET A 126 -7.91 -5.47 4.04
CA MET A 126 -8.35 -4.07 3.88
C MET A 126 -8.36 -3.31 5.21
N VAL A 127 -8.79 -3.95 6.31
CA VAL A 127 -8.72 -3.34 7.64
C VAL A 127 -7.27 -3.05 8.02
N ALA A 128 -6.37 -4.02 7.82
CA ALA A 128 -4.97 -3.87 8.18
C ALA A 128 -4.26 -2.79 7.35
N SER A 129 -4.44 -2.79 6.02
CA SER A 129 -3.82 -1.81 5.12
C SER A 129 -4.31 -0.40 5.43
N GLN A 130 -5.62 -0.17 5.42
CA GLN A 130 -6.18 1.17 5.62
C GLN A 130 -5.92 1.71 7.03
N THR A 131 -5.89 0.85 8.07
CA THR A 131 -5.48 1.27 9.42
C THR A 131 -4.01 1.71 9.44
N GLY A 132 -3.13 1.00 8.73
CA GLY A 132 -1.73 1.39 8.59
C GLY A 132 -1.56 2.72 7.87
N GLU A 133 -2.30 2.93 6.78
CA GLU A 133 -2.31 4.17 6.00
C GLU A 133 -2.79 5.37 6.83
N VAL A 134 -3.87 5.20 7.60
CA VAL A 134 -4.37 6.23 8.54
C VAL A 134 -3.30 6.62 9.56
N ARG A 135 -2.60 5.65 10.17
CA ARG A 135 -1.53 5.97 11.14
C ARG A 135 -0.37 6.74 10.51
N ILE A 136 -0.02 6.43 9.26
CA ILE A 136 1.00 7.17 8.53
C ILE A 136 0.55 8.62 8.31
N PHE A 137 -0.71 8.81 7.90
CA PHE A 137 -1.30 10.14 7.74
C PHE A 137 -1.36 10.95 9.04
N GLU A 138 -1.74 10.32 10.16
CA GLU A 138 -1.76 10.95 11.48
C GLU A 138 -0.34 11.37 11.90
N ASN A 139 0.65 10.50 11.73
CA ASN A 139 2.04 10.81 12.07
C ASN A 139 2.60 11.94 11.20
N TRP A 140 2.38 11.88 9.88
CA TRP A 140 2.77 12.97 8.98
C TRP A 140 2.07 14.27 9.33
N TRP A 141 0.78 14.23 9.68
CA TRP A 141 0.06 15.43 10.10
C TRP A 141 0.71 16.07 11.33
N LEU A 142 0.95 15.28 12.38
CA LEU A 142 1.58 15.73 13.61
C LEU A 142 3.00 16.27 13.39
N SER A 143 3.74 15.68 12.45
CA SER A 143 5.10 16.10 12.14
C SER A 143 5.16 17.35 11.24
N TRP A 144 4.24 17.47 10.28
CA TRP A 144 4.34 18.46 9.21
C TRP A 144 3.55 19.73 9.50
N PHE A 145 2.55 19.65 10.36
CA PHE A 145 1.60 20.73 10.59
C PHE A 145 1.44 21.06 12.07
N ASP A 146 1.40 22.34 12.37
CA ASP A 146 1.39 22.87 13.74
C ASP A 146 -0.03 22.91 14.36
N THR A 147 -0.96 22.12 13.83
CA THR A 147 -2.37 22.11 14.25
C THR A 147 -2.85 20.68 14.42
N GLU A 148 -3.89 20.46 15.23
CA GLU A 148 -4.60 19.18 15.22
C GLU A 148 -5.31 18.99 13.87
N MET A 149 -5.53 17.73 13.48
CA MET A 149 -6.21 17.40 12.23
C MET A 149 -7.72 17.67 12.38
N PRO A 150 -8.29 18.67 11.69
CA PRO A 150 -9.71 18.95 11.83
C PRO A 150 -10.54 17.84 11.21
N ASP A 151 -11.60 17.43 11.90
CA ASP A 151 -12.59 16.53 11.35
C ASP A 151 -13.16 17.07 10.03
N CYS A 152 -13.45 16.17 9.09
CA CYS A 152 -14.19 16.54 7.89
C CYS A 152 -15.66 16.81 8.25
N SER A 153 -16.18 17.95 7.83
CA SER A 153 -17.58 18.32 7.91
C SER A 153 -18.48 17.35 7.13
N THR A 154 -19.78 17.41 7.40
CA THR A 154 -20.78 16.63 6.65
C THR A 154 -20.74 16.95 5.15
N GLU A 155 -20.52 18.22 4.79
CA GLU A 155 -20.44 18.66 3.40
C GLU A 155 -19.18 18.15 2.71
N GLU A 156 -18.01 18.27 3.35
CA GLU A 156 -16.75 17.68 2.85
C GLU A 156 -16.91 16.18 2.60
N ARG A 157 -17.47 15.44 3.56
CA ARG A 157 -17.73 13.99 3.43
C ARG A 157 -18.68 13.67 2.28
N ALA A 158 -19.74 14.47 2.10
CA ALA A 158 -20.69 14.27 1.01
C ALA A 158 -20.10 14.56 -0.38
N ALA A 159 -19.15 15.51 -0.45
CA ALA A 159 -18.45 15.86 -1.68
C ALA A 159 -17.35 14.84 -2.05
N MET A 160 -16.87 14.03 -1.10
CA MET A 160 -15.86 13.02 -1.36
C MET A 160 -16.38 11.94 -2.32
N PRO A 161 -15.67 11.67 -3.43
CA PRO A 161 -16.12 10.66 -4.37
C PRO A 161 -16.18 9.29 -3.69
N GLY A 162 -17.27 8.56 -3.92
CA GLY A 162 -17.44 7.18 -3.42
C GLY A 162 -17.74 7.06 -1.91
N PHE A 163 -17.73 8.16 -1.17
CA PHE A 163 -18.13 8.16 0.24
C PHE A 163 -19.61 7.75 0.36
N LEU A 164 -19.88 6.81 1.25
CA LEU A 164 -21.20 6.21 1.43
C LEU A 164 -22.06 7.10 2.33
N THR A 165 -23.32 7.27 1.95
CA THR A 165 -24.31 7.91 2.82
C THR A 165 -24.58 7.01 4.04
N PRO A 166 -25.08 7.57 5.16
CA PRO A 166 -25.48 6.76 6.31
C PRO A 166 -26.52 5.68 5.96
N ALA A 167 -27.42 5.96 5.02
CA ALA A 167 -28.39 4.98 4.53
C ALA A 167 -27.73 3.81 3.77
N ALA A 168 -26.75 4.10 2.91
CA ALA A 168 -25.99 3.07 2.20
C ALA A 168 -25.14 2.22 3.16
N MET A 169 -24.50 2.84 4.15
CA MET A 169 -23.78 2.10 5.21
C MET A 169 -24.71 1.15 5.98
N ARG A 170 -25.89 1.64 6.38
CA ARG A 170 -26.90 0.79 7.04
C ARG A 170 -27.36 -0.36 6.15
N GLN A 171 -27.61 -0.11 4.88
CA GLN A 171 -28.05 -1.15 3.93
C GLN A 171 -27.08 -2.35 3.89
N VAL A 172 -25.78 -2.11 3.83
CA VAL A 172 -24.79 -3.21 3.86
C VAL A 172 -24.77 -3.88 5.24
N LYS A 173 -24.76 -3.09 6.32
CA LYS A 173 -24.73 -3.60 7.70
C LYS A 173 -25.95 -4.40 8.12
N THR A 174 -27.10 -4.19 7.50
CA THR A 174 -28.34 -4.92 7.80
C THR A 174 -28.74 -5.89 6.69
N ALA A 175 -27.90 -6.06 5.67
CA ALA A 175 -28.19 -6.96 4.56
C ALA A 175 -28.46 -8.39 5.06
N PRO A 176 -29.46 -9.09 4.50
CA PRO A 176 -29.65 -10.52 4.72
C PRO A 176 -28.38 -11.33 4.36
N PRO A 177 -28.08 -12.45 5.04
CA PRO A 177 -26.84 -13.21 4.82
C PRO A 177 -26.61 -13.63 3.36
N ASP A 178 -27.67 -13.99 2.63
CA ASP A 178 -27.65 -14.39 1.21
C ASP A 178 -27.37 -13.23 0.24
N GLN A 179 -27.56 -11.98 0.69
CA GLN A 179 -27.35 -10.77 -0.12
C GLN A 179 -26.12 -9.96 0.33
N PHE A 180 -25.56 -10.28 1.50
CA PHE A 180 -24.52 -9.50 2.15
C PHE A 180 -23.28 -9.31 1.26
N ASP A 181 -22.71 -10.41 0.75
CA ASP A 181 -21.47 -10.38 -0.04
C ASP A 181 -21.61 -9.49 -1.30
N THR A 182 -22.73 -9.63 -2.02
CA THR A 182 -23.04 -8.82 -3.21
C THR A 182 -23.14 -7.33 -2.87
N LEU A 183 -23.86 -6.99 -1.79
CA LEU A 183 -24.03 -5.60 -1.36
C LEU A 183 -22.72 -4.99 -0.85
N PHE A 184 -21.91 -5.76 -0.11
CA PHE A 184 -20.58 -5.34 0.32
C PHE A 184 -19.67 -5.07 -0.88
N VAL A 185 -19.56 -6.01 -1.83
CA VAL A 185 -18.70 -5.87 -3.02
C VAL A 185 -19.12 -4.64 -3.83
N ALA A 186 -20.42 -4.42 -4.03
CA ALA A 186 -20.90 -3.23 -4.74
C ALA A 186 -20.55 -1.92 -4.01
N ALA A 187 -20.78 -1.86 -2.70
CA ALA A 187 -20.53 -0.67 -1.88
C ALA A 187 -19.02 -0.37 -1.77
N MET A 188 -18.21 -1.38 -1.44
CA MET A 188 -16.76 -1.23 -1.30
C MET A 188 -16.10 -0.94 -2.65
N SER A 189 -16.57 -1.52 -3.75
CA SER A 189 -16.04 -1.17 -5.08
C SER A 189 -16.31 0.28 -5.45
N ARG A 190 -17.50 0.81 -5.13
CA ARG A 190 -17.82 2.24 -5.32
C ARG A 190 -16.92 3.11 -4.44
N HIS A 191 -16.75 2.72 -3.18
CA HIS A 191 -15.89 3.40 -2.23
C HIS A 191 -14.44 3.47 -2.74
N HIS A 192 -13.86 2.33 -3.10
CA HIS A 192 -12.49 2.23 -3.63
C HIS A 192 -12.28 3.05 -4.91
N ARG A 193 -13.22 3.04 -5.87
CA ARG A 193 -13.12 3.93 -7.04
C ARG A 193 -13.07 5.41 -6.66
N GLY A 194 -13.74 5.77 -5.56
CA GLY A 194 -13.66 7.08 -4.95
C GLY A 194 -12.26 7.43 -4.45
N ALA A 195 -11.69 6.57 -3.61
CA ALA A 195 -10.33 6.71 -3.11
C ALA A 195 -9.29 6.75 -4.24
N VAL A 196 -9.42 5.88 -5.24
CA VAL A 196 -8.58 5.88 -6.46
C VAL A 196 -8.59 7.24 -7.15
N ARG A 197 -9.75 7.88 -7.31
CA ARG A 197 -9.84 9.23 -7.91
C ARG A 197 -9.19 10.30 -7.05
N MET A 198 -9.34 10.23 -5.72
CA MET A 198 -8.69 11.17 -4.80
C MET A 198 -7.17 11.02 -4.84
N ALA A 199 -6.70 9.78 -4.79
CA ALA A 199 -5.30 9.42 -4.83
C ALA A 199 -4.64 9.80 -6.18
N ASP A 200 -5.36 9.64 -7.29
CA ASP A 200 -4.88 10.04 -8.61
C ASP A 200 -4.67 11.56 -8.73
N ARG A 201 -5.60 12.37 -8.19
CA ARG A 201 -5.41 13.83 -8.11
C ARG A 201 -4.19 14.22 -7.29
N MET A 202 -3.95 13.52 -6.18
CA MET A 202 -2.78 13.75 -5.34
C MET A 202 -1.48 13.32 -6.03
N TRP A 203 -1.47 12.21 -6.77
CA TRP A 203 -0.29 11.78 -7.53
C TRP A 203 0.20 12.84 -8.54
N HIS A 204 -0.75 13.47 -9.23
CA HIS A 204 -0.52 14.53 -10.22
C HIS A 204 -0.31 15.92 -9.61
N SER A 205 -0.31 16.05 -8.28
CA SER A 205 -0.16 17.33 -7.60
C SER A 205 1.29 17.81 -7.51
N ARG A 206 1.46 19.01 -6.94
CA ARG A 206 2.76 19.57 -6.53
C ARG A 206 3.03 19.44 -5.03
N GLY A 207 2.31 18.52 -4.38
CA GLY A 207 2.42 18.21 -2.96
C GLY A 207 3.72 17.51 -2.57
N ASP A 208 3.84 17.18 -1.28
CA ASP A 208 4.99 16.47 -0.74
C ASP A 208 5.27 15.17 -1.52
N PRO A 209 6.50 14.92 -1.98
CA PRO A 209 6.84 13.71 -2.73
C PRO A 209 6.45 12.41 -2.03
N ARG A 210 6.53 12.35 -0.70
CA ARG A 210 6.15 11.16 0.10
C ARG A 210 4.65 10.93 0.04
N LEU A 211 3.87 12.00 0.17
CA LEU A 211 2.41 11.93 0.10
C LEU A 211 1.94 11.53 -1.31
N ARG A 212 2.62 12.00 -2.35
CA ARG A 212 2.35 11.59 -3.75
C ARG A 212 2.64 10.10 -3.96
N ILE A 213 3.78 9.61 -3.48
CA ILE A 213 4.12 8.18 -3.55
C ILE A 213 3.10 7.32 -2.80
N MET A 214 2.67 7.76 -1.61
CA MET A 214 1.62 7.08 -0.85
C MET A 214 0.30 7.05 -1.62
N ALA A 215 -0.11 8.18 -2.23
CA ALA A 215 -1.31 8.23 -3.05
C ALA A 215 -1.24 7.24 -4.24
N HIS A 216 -0.09 7.16 -4.91
CA HIS A 216 0.13 6.17 -5.95
C HIS A 216 -0.01 4.73 -5.44
N ALA A 217 0.54 4.42 -4.26
CA ALA A 217 0.38 3.12 -3.63
C ALA A 217 -1.08 2.79 -3.29
N ILE A 218 -1.83 3.73 -2.69
CA ILE A 218 -3.26 3.59 -2.38
C ILE A 218 -4.06 3.34 -3.65
N ARG A 219 -3.81 4.12 -4.71
CA ARG A 219 -4.46 3.96 -6.02
C ARG A 219 -4.33 2.53 -6.54
N HIS A 220 -3.11 1.98 -6.52
CA HIS A 220 -2.90 0.61 -6.99
C HIS A 220 -3.47 -0.46 -6.06
N GLY A 221 -3.30 -0.29 -4.75
CA GLY A 221 -3.86 -1.21 -3.76
C GLY A 221 -5.36 -1.37 -3.93
N GLN A 222 -6.08 -0.25 -3.98
CA GLN A 222 -7.54 -0.26 -4.06
C GLN A 222 -8.06 -0.70 -5.44
N GLN A 223 -7.33 -0.45 -6.52
CA GLN A 223 -7.65 -1.07 -7.82
C GLN A 223 -7.51 -2.60 -7.79
N GLY A 224 -6.48 -3.12 -7.11
CA GLY A 224 -6.29 -4.55 -6.90
C GLY A 224 -7.40 -5.17 -6.05
N GLU A 225 -7.79 -4.49 -4.97
CA GLU A 225 -8.89 -4.90 -4.09
C GLU A 225 -10.23 -4.98 -4.84
N ILE A 226 -10.54 -4.02 -5.72
CA ILE A 226 -11.70 -4.09 -6.62
C ILE A 226 -11.66 -5.35 -7.49
N ALA A 227 -10.52 -5.62 -8.12
CA ALA A 227 -10.38 -6.79 -8.98
C ALA A 227 -10.56 -8.11 -8.21
N LEU A 228 -10.01 -8.21 -6.99
CA LEU A 228 -10.15 -9.37 -6.12
C LEU A 228 -11.58 -9.59 -5.63
N MET A 229 -12.30 -8.51 -5.30
CA MET A 229 -13.72 -8.58 -4.93
C MET A 229 -14.60 -9.10 -6.07
N HIS A 230 -14.26 -8.79 -7.32
CA HIS A 230 -14.95 -9.32 -8.51
C HIS A 230 -14.42 -10.69 -8.97
N GLY A 231 -13.64 -11.38 -8.13
CA GLY A 231 -13.19 -12.74 -8.40
C GLY A 231 -12.06 -12.86 -9.42
N THR A 232 -11.38 -11.75 -9.76
CA THR A 232 -10.18 -11.81 -10.61
C THR A 232 -9.07 -12.54 -9.85
N ARG A 233 -8.57 -13.66 -10.41
CA ARG A 233 -7.56 -14.51 -9.77
C ARG A 233 -6.47 -14.94 -10.77
N GLY A 234 -5.37 -15.48 -10.25
CA GLY A 234 -4.29 -16.06 -11.05
C GLY A 234 -3.67 -15.08 -12.05
N LEU A 235 -3.39 -15.55 -13.27
CA LEU A 235 -2.77 -14.75 -14.32
C LEU A 235 -3.57 -13.49 -14.66
N ALA A 236 -4.90 -13.57 -14.74
CA ALA A 236 -5.74 -12.42 -15.06
C ALA A 236 -5.55 -11.27 -14.06
N ALA A 237 -5.43 -11.59 -12.77
CA ALA A 237 -5.19 -10.59 -11.75
C ALA A 237 -3.77 -10.03 -11.77
N VAL A 238 -2.77 -10.84 -12.13
CA VAL A 238 -1.40 -10.36 -12.36
C VAL A 238 -1.38 -9.38 -13.53
N THR A 239 -2.01 -9.74 -14.65
CA THR A 239 -2.11 -8.87 -15.83
C THR A 239 -2.84 -7.56 -15.50
N THR A 240 -3.94 -7.62 -14.76
CA THR A 240 -4.66 -6.44 -14.29
C THR A 240 -3.81 -5.60 -13.35
N GLY A 241 -3.05 -6.20 -12.43
CA GLY A 241 -2.12 -5.50 -11.55
C GLY A 241 -1.02 -4.77 -12.32
N VAL A 242 -0.39 -5.43 -13.29
CA VAL A 242 0.63 -4.82 -14.17
C VAL A 242 0.05 -3.70 -15.00
N ARG A 243 -1.15 -3.88 -15.57
CA ARG A 243 -1.85 -2.84 -16.33
C ARG A 243 -2.22 -1.66 -15.45
N ASN A 244 -2.67 -1.90 -14.22
CA ASN A 244 -3.00 -0.85 -13.27
C ASN A 244 -1.76 -0.06 -12.84
N MET A 245 -0.61 -0.72 -12.69
CA MET A 245 0.68 -0.11 -12.37
C MET A 245 1.14 0.89 -13.44
N LEU A 246 0.90 0.57 -14.71
CA LEU A 246 1.41 1.34 -15.85
C LEU A 246 0.33 2.20 -16.55
N GLY A 247 -0.93 2.07 -16.14
CA GLY A 247 -2.08 2.66 -16.84
C GLY A 247 -2.86 3.69 -16.01
N ASP A 248 -3.33 4.73 -16.69
CA ASP A 248 -4.30 5.71 -16.19
C ASP A 248 -5.73 5.16 -16.25
N ASN A 249 -6.02 4.17 -15.42
CA ASN A 249 -7.33 3.49 -15.38
C ASN A 249 -8.36 4.26 -14.51
N VAL A 250 -8.36 5.59 -14.60
CA VAL A 250 -9.21 6.48 -13.78
C VAL A 250 -10.57 6.77 -14.45
N ASN A 251 -10.76 6.31 -15.69
CA ASN A 251 -12.00 6.46 -16.46
C ASN A 251 -12.88 5.21 -16.39
#